data_AF-A0A7S1IR89-F1
#
_entry.id   AF-A0A7S1IR89-F1
#
_cell.length_a   1.000
_cell.length_b   1.000
_cell.length_c   1.000
_cell.angle_alpha   90.00
_cell.angle_beta   90.00
_cell.angle_gamma   90.00
#
_symmetry.space_group_name_H-M   'P 1'
#
loop_
_entity.id
_entity.type
_entity.pdbx_description
1 polymer ?
#
loop_
_entity_poly.entity_id
_entity_poly.type
_entity_poly.pdbx_seq_one_letter_code
_entity_poly.pdbx_strand_id
1 'polypeptide(L)'
;KFTESGKVTVSLLLKHNPESCLKSQQMIQVEVEDTGIGVADEHKDRLFNAFSQADESIGRTYGGSGLGLSIVRGFASLMGGIADFRSTYGQGSCFWFNFPMIPAPSRSMHPESSDSAPLCRRYRVMAV
;
A
#
# COMPACT_ATOMS: atom_id res chain seq x y z
N LYS A 1 16.41 5.20 -4.29
CA LYS A 1 16.44 3.73 -4.12
C LYS A 1 16.56 3.49 -2.61
N PHE A 2 15.50 3.00 -1.94
CA PHE A 2 15.34 3.11 -0.47
C PHE A 2 16.12 2.06 0.35
N THR A 3 16.89 1.19 -0.29
CA THR A 3 17.77 0.20 0.35
C THR A 3 19.02 -0.01 -0.52
N GLU A 4 20.22 0.28 0.01
CA GLU A 4 21.51 -0.06 -0.64
C GLU A 4 21.75 -1.57 -0.62
N SER A 5 21.32 -2.21 0.46
CA SER A 5 21.16 -3.65 0.65
C SER A 5 19.81 -3.88 1.34
N GLY A 6 19.12 -4.97 0.99
CA GLY A 6 17.80 -5.27 1.53
C GLY A 6 16.78 -5.68 0.46
N LYS A 7 15.57 -5.99 0.90
CA LYS A 7 14.43 -6.39 0.07
C LYS A 7 13.28 -5.40 0.23
N VAL A 8 12.50 -5.25 -0.83
CA VAL A 8 11.15 -4.65 -0.79
C VAL A 8 10.16 -5.73 -1.19
N THR A 9 9.11 -5.92 -0.39
CA THR A 9 8.06 -6.90 -0.61
C THR A 9 6.74 -6.19 -0.80
N VAL A 10 5.99 -6.55 -1.84
CA VAL A 10 4.63 -6.04 -2.08
C VAL A 10 3.64 -7.18 -1.89
N SER A 11 2.67 -6.97 -1.00
CA SER A 11 1.68 -7.98 -0.61
C SER A 11 0.26 -7.43 -0.79
N LEU A 12 -0.67 -8.32 -1.14
CA LEU A 12 -2.11 -8.04 -1.18
C LEU A 12 -2.79 -8.88 -0.12
N LEU A 13 -3.56 -8.23 0.75
CA LEU A 13 -4.33 -8.87 1.81
C LEU A 13 -5.80 -8.53 1.65
N LEU A 14 -6.67 -9.52 1.86
CA LEU A 14 -8.09 -9.28 2.07
C LEU A 14 -8.33 -9.03 3.56
N LYS A 15 -8.90 -7.87 3.88
CA LYS A 15 -9.28 -7.48 5.24
C LYS A 15 -10.80 -7.34 5.34
N HIS A 16 -11.32 -7.50 6.54
CA HIS A 16 -12.71 -7.14 6.81
C HIS A 16 -12.83 -5.61 6.94
N ASN A 17 -13.92 -5.02 6.45
CA ASN A 17 -14.21 -3.62 6.77
C ASN A 17 -14.75 -3.53 8.21
N PRO A 18 -14.00 -2.94 9.17
CA PRO A 18 -14.46 -2.86 10.55
C PRO A 18 -15.70 -1.97 10.73
N GLU A 19 -15.95 -1.04 9.81
CA GLU A 19 -17.08 -0.10 9.87
C GLU A 19 -18.38 -0.67 9.25
N SER A 20 -18.32 -1.85 8.64
CA SER A 20 -19.47 -2.45 7.99
C SER A 20 -20.17 -3.47 8.88
N CYS A 21 -21.46 -3.26 9.16
CA CYS A 21 -22.30 -4.29 9.78
C CYS A 21 -22.56 -5.48 8.84
N LEU A 22 -22.26 -5.33 7.54
CA LEU A 22 -22.42 -6.36 6.52
C LEU A 22 -21.12 -7.16 6.39
N LYS A 23 -21.16 -8.45 6.71
CA LYS A 23 -20.01 -9.36 6.62
C LYS A 23 -19.38 -9.46 5.21
N SER A 24 -20.05 -8.94 4.19
CA SER A 24 -19.68 -9.00 2.78
C SER A 24 -18.79 -7.85 2.31
N GLN A 25 -18.54 -6.81 3.11
CA GLN A 25 -17.66 -5.72 2.70
C GLN A 25 -16.20 -6.05 3.05
N GLN A 26 -15.50 -6.60 2.06
CA GLN A 26 -14.06 -6.84 2.12
C GLN A 26 -13.31 -5.59 1.65
N MET A 27 -12.16 -5.35 2.26
CA MET A 27 -11.18 -4.35 1.83
C MET A 27 -9.98 -5.07 1.22
N ILE A 28 -9.45 -4.56 0.11
CA ILE A 28 -8.12 -4.95 -0.36
C ILE A 28 -7.12 -4.02 0.33
N GLN A 29 -6.13 -4.60 1.00
CA GLN A 29 -4.98 -3.88 1.54
C GLN A 29 -3.74 -4.23 0.73
N VAL A 30 -3.08 -3.21 0.20
CA VAL A 30 -1.78 -3.32 -0.46
C VAL A 30 -0.73 -2.89 0.54
N GLU A 31 0.22 -3.77 0.84
CA GLU A 31 1.35 -3.49 1.75
C GLU A 31 2.65 -3.46 0.95
N VAL A 32 3.51 -2.50 1.29
CA VAL A 32 4.87 -2.35 0.77
C VAL A 32 5.81 -2.34 1.97
N GLU A 33 6.56 -3.42 2.14
CA GLU A 33 7.49 -3.61 3.25
C GLU A 33 8.94 -3.52 2.76
N ASP A 34 9.73 -2.66 3.39
CA ASP A 34 11.17 -2.52 3.16
C ASP A 34 11.97 -2.92 4.40
N THR A 35 13.26 -3.19 4.19
CA THR A 35 14.23 -3.57 5.24
C THR A 35 15.29 -2.49 5.44
N GLY A 36 14.96 -1.24 5.08
CA GLY A 36 15.85 -0.09 5.16
C GLY A 36 15.96 0.46 6.58
N ILE A 37 16.41 1.72 6.67
CA ILE A 37 16.71 2.39 7.94
C ILE A 37 15.47 2.65 8.83
N GLY A 38 14.26 2.43 8.33
CA GLY A 38 13.03 2.76 9.05
C GLY A 38 12.84 4.27 9.25
N VAL A 39 11.84 4.63 10.06
CA VAL A 39 11.44 6.02 10.35
C VAL A 39 11.60 6.27 11.85
N ALA A 40 12.38 7.29 12.20
CA ALA A 40 12.53 7.75 13.58
C ALA A 40 11.21 8.32 14.11
N ASP A 41 10.94 8.13 15.40
CA ASP A 41 9.65 8.50 16.00
C ASP A 41 9.29 9.98 15.81
N GLU A 42 10.28 10.87 15.90
CA GLU A 42 10.15 12.32 15.68
C GLU A 42 9.71 12.72 14.27
N HIS A 43 9.82 11.82 13.30
CA HIS A 43 9.44 12.06 11.90
C HIS A 43 8.10 11.42 11.52
N LYS A 44 7.54 10.55 12.37
CA LYS A 44 6.34 9.76 12.04
C LYS A 44 5.13 10.63 11.75
N ASP A 45 4.88 11.64 12.57
CA ASP A 45 3.70 12.52 12.45
C ASP A 45 3.68 13.35 11.17
N ARG A 46 4.85 13.54 10.54
CA ARG A 46 4.97 14.39 9.37
C ARG A 46 4.97 13.59 8.07
N LEU A 47 5.14 12.28 8.10
CA LEU A 47 5.46 11.48 6.91
C LEU A 47 4.41 11.55 5.77
N PHE A 48 3.15 11.84 6.10
CA PHE A 48 2.06 12.03 5.12
C PHE A 48 1.78 13.49 4.74
N ASN A 49 2.51 14.45 5.32
CA ASN A 49 2.34 15.86 4.98
C ASN A 49 2.98 16.14 3.62
N ALA A 50 2.30 16.89 2.78
CA ALA A 50 2.89 17.33 1.52
C ALA A 50 4.13 18.18 1.83
N PHE A 51 5.21 17.95 1.08
CA PHE A 51 6.47 18.69 1.19
C PHE A 51 7.21 18.56 2.54
N SER A 52 6.79 17.67 3.45
CA SER A 52 7.57 17.40 4.66
C SER A 52 8.76 16.50 4.31
N GLN A 53 9.87 17.11 3.94
CA GLN A 53 11.16 16.46 4.04
C GLN A 53 11.52 16.51 5.53
N ALA A 54 11.43 15.36 6.21
CA ALA A 54 11.50 15.30 7.67
C ALA A 54 12.83 15.80 8.25
N ASP A 55 13.87 15.91 7.42
CA ASP A 55 15.10 16.65 7.72
C ASP A 55 15.89 16.93 6.41
N GLU A 56 16.64 18.03 6.32
CA GLU A 56 17.52 18.34 5.18
C GLU A 56 18.60 17.27 4.96
N SER A 57 18.91 16.51 6.02
CA SER A 57 19.85 15.39 6.02
C SER A 57 19.35 14.17 5.23
N ILE A 58 18.03 13.89 5.26
CA ILE A 58 17.38 12.78 4.54
C ILE A 58 17.20 13.12 3.05
N GLY A 59 16.91 14.39 2.75
CA GLY A 59 16.76 14.89 1.38
C GLY A 59 18.02 14.73 0.53
N ARG A 60 19.21 14.79 1.15
CA ARG A 60 20.51 14.66 0.46
C ARG A 60 20.90 13.22 0.14
N THR A 61 20.43 12.24 0.91
CA THR A 61 20.85 10.83 0.76
C THR A 61 19.83 9.99 -0.02
N TYR A 62 18.52 10.26 0.11
CA TYR A 62 17.49 9.38 -0.46
C TYR A 62 16.53 10.02 -1.47
N GLY A 63 16.48 11.35 -1.57
CA GLY A 63 15.80 12.10 -2.64
C GLY A 63 14.28 11.92 -2.73
N GLY A 64 13.54 13.02 -2.90
CA GLY A 64 12.10 12.98 -3.14
C GLY A 64 11.40 14.27 -2.70
N SER A 65 10.38 14.71 -3.42
CA SER A 65 9.63 15.95 -3.12
C SER A 65 8.75 15.87 -1.86
N GLY A 66 8.72 14.72 -1.18
CA GLY A 66 7.79 14.46 -0.07
C GLY A 66 6.32 14.32 -0.52
N LEU A 67 6.04 14.32 -1.83
CA LEU A 67 4.67 14.29 -2.34
C LEU A 67 4.08 12.88 -2.40
N GLY A 68 4.90 11.84 -2.60
CA GLY A 68 4.42 10.49 -2.89
C GLY A 68 3.41 9.95 -1.87
N LEU A 69 3.74 10.01 -0.57
CA LEU A 69 2.85 9.52 0.48
C LEU A 69 1.59 10.38 0.63
N SER A 70 1.69 11.70 0.46
CA SER A 70 0.52 12.59 0.48
C SER A 70 -0.45 12.28 -0.67
N ILE A 71 0.07 11.96 -1.86
CA ILE A 71 -0.71 11.55 -3.03
C ILE A 71 -1.37 10.19 -2.79
N VAL A 72 -0.62 9.21 -2.27
CA VAL A 72 -1.15 7.88 -1.93
C VAL A 72 -2.30 7.99 -0.92
N ARG A 73 -2.14 8.82 0.12
CA ARG A 73 -3.21 9.08 1.10
C ARG A 73 -4.44 9.72 0.45
N GLY A 74 -4.23 10.67 -0.47
CA GLY A 74 -5.31 11.28 -1.25
C GLY A 74 -6.08 10.25 -2.08
N PHE A 75 -5.38 9.41 -2.84
CA PHE A 75 -6.01 8.36 -3.65
C PHE A 75 -6.74 7.31 -2.80
N ALA A 76 -6.14 6.83 -1.71
CA ALA A 76 -6.79 5.90 -0.81
C ALA A 76 -8.10 6.49 -0.26
N SER A 77 -8.08 7.76 0.14
CA SER A 77 -9.27 8.47 0.63
C SER A 77 -10.35 8.60 -0.45
N LEU A 78 -9.97 8.96 -1.69
CA LEU A 78 -10.89 9.04 -2.84
C LEU A 78 -11.51 7.68 -3.18
N MET A 79 -10.78 6.59 -2.93
CA MET A 79 -11.26 5.23 -3.11
C MET A 79 -12.11 4.73 -1.92
N GLY A 80 -12.34 5.54 -0.88
CA GLY A 80 -13.11 5.15 0.30
C GLY A 80 -12.36 4.23 1.25
N GLY A 81 -11.03 4.29 1.25
CA GLY A 81 -10.18 3.63 2.24
C GLY A 81 -9.19 4.59 2.87
N ILE A 82 -8.11 4.04 3.42
CA ILE A 82 -7.08 4.80 4.15
C ILE A 82 -5.69 4.39 3.70
N ALA A 83 -4.70 5.26 3.94
CA ALA A 83 -3.27 4.93 3.84
C ALA A 83 -2.60 5.19 5.19
N ASP A 84 -1.71 4.31 5.60
CA ASP A 84 -1.02 4.35 6.89
C ASP A 84 0.29 3.53 6.85
N PHE A 85 1.06 3.50 7.92
CA PHE A 85 2.34 2.80 7.99
C PHE A 85 2.72 2.36 9.41
N ARG A 86 3.65 1.40 9.48
CA ARG A 86 4.36 0.99 10.70
C ARG A 86 5.83 1.00 10.37
N SER A 87 6.65 1.53 11.27
CA SER A 87 8.09 1.57 11.06
C SER A 87 8.81 1.58 12.40
N THR A 88 9.96 0.90 12.42
CA THR A 88 10.90 0.90 13.54
C THR A 88 12.26 1.32 13.01
N TYR A 89 12.87 2.35 13.60
CA TYR A 89 14.18 2.82 13.19
C TYR A 89 15.22 1.68 13.27
N GLY A 90 16.00 1.52 12.21
CA GLY A 90 16.98 0.45 12.01
C GLY A 90 16.41 -0.91 11.57
N GLN A 91 15.09 -1.07 11.46
CA GLN A 91 14.43 -2.36 11.17
C GLN A 91 13.54 -2.36 9.91
N GLY A 92 13.44 -1.23 9.21
CA GLY A 92 12.60 -1.07 8.03
C GLY A 92 11.20 -0.52 8.32
N SER A 93 10.37 -0.49 7.27
CA SER A 93 9.02 0.06 7.32
C SER A 93 8.04 -0.78 6.52
N CYS A 94 6.78 -0.74 6.89
CA CYS A 94 5.65 -1.28 6.16
C CYS A 94 4.64 -0.16 5.93
N PHE A 95 4.49 0.26 4.69
CA PHE A 95 3.47 1.22 4.25
C PHE A 95 2.30 0.45 3.66
N TRP A 96 1.08 0.89 3.91
CA TRP A 96 -0.08 0.30 3.27
C TRP A 96 -1.14 1.31 2.92
N PHE A 97 -1.97 0.93 1.96
CA PHE A 97 -3.26 1.56 1.76
C PHE A 97 -4.31 0.49 1.51
N ASN A 98 -5.56 0.83 1.78
CA ASN A 98 -6.67 -0.05 1.52
C ASN A 98 -7.78 0.65 0.74
N PHE A 99 -8.65 -0.16 0.13
CA PHE A 99 -9.84 0.29 -0.57
C PHE A 99 -10.90 -0.82 -0.60
N PRO A 100 -12.19 -0.50 -0.71
CA PRO A 100 -13.26 -1.48 -0.78
C PRO A 100 -13.11 -2.40 -2.00
N MET A 101 -13.25 -3.70 -1.77
CA MET A 101 -13.34 -4.67 -2.84
C MET A 101 -14.77 -4.69 -3.39
N ILE A 102 -14.92 -4.33 -4.66
CA ILE A 102 -16.19 -4.47 -5.38
C ILE A 102 -16.15 -5.80 -6.12
N PRO A 103 -17.03 -6.76 -5.81
CA PRO A 103 -17.15 -8.00 -6.58
C PRO A 103 -17.39 -7.65 -8.04
N ALA A 104 -16.57 -8.19 -8.93
CA ALA A 104 -16.87 -8.12 -10.35
C ALA A 104 -18.21 -8.83 -10.60
N PRO A 105 -19.07 -8.30 -11.49
CA PRO A 105 -20.27 -9.03 -11.91
C PRO A 105 -19.84 -10.41 -12.38
N SER A 106 -20.57 -11.45 -11.97
CA SER A 106 -20.28 -12.82 -12.36
C SER A 106 -20.28 -12.88 -13.87
N ARG A 107 -19.10 -13.01 -14.48
CA ARG A 107 -19.01 -13.35 -15.90
C ARG A 107 -19.65 -14.73 -16.01
N SER A 108 -20.82 -14.82 -16.63
CA SER A 108 -21.41 -16.08 -17.02
C SER A 108 -20.34 -16.81 -17.82
N MET A 109 -19.76 -17.85 -17.21
CA MET A 109 -18.78 -18.69 -17.88
C MET A 109 -19.51 -19.31 -19.07
N HIS A 110 -19.12 -18.92 -20.29
CA HIS A 110 -19.45 -19.75 -21.45
C HIS A 110 -18.74 -21.09 -21.25
N PRO A 111 -19.42 -22.24 -21.36
CA PRO A 111 -18.89 -23.55 -21.01
C PRO A 111 -17.98 -24.14 -22.10
N GLU A 112 -17.05 -23.36 -22.65
CA GLU A 112 -16.13 -23.80 -23.71
C GLU A 112 -14.74 -23.19 -23.49
N SER A 113 -14.00 -23.73 -22.52
CA SER A 113 -12.54 -23.91 -22.57
C SER A 113 -12.09 -24.57 -21.27
N SER A 114 -11.84 -25.87 -21.38
CA SER A 114 -11.09 -26.65 -20.39
C SER A 114 -9.65 -26.15 -20.34
N ASP A 115 -9.39 -25.10 -19.57
CA ASP A 115 -8.04 -24.80 -19.12
C ASP A 115 -8.04 -24.57 -17.60
N SER A 116 -7.81 -25.67 -16.88
CA SER A 116 -7.74 -25.73 -15.43
C SER A 116 -6.40 -25.20 -14.91
N ALA A 117 -6.06 -23.95 -15.26
CA ALA A 117 -5.02 -23.23 -14.56
C ALA A 117 -5.59 -22.72 -13.22
N PRO A 118 -4.84 -22.78 -12.11
CA PRO A 118 -5.30 -22.20 -10.86
C PRO A 118 -5.64 -20.72 -11.11
N LEU A 119 -6.72 -20.23 -10.49
CA LEU A 119 -7.12 -18.83 -10.48
C LEU A 119 -6.03 -17.98 -9.79
N CYS A 120 -4.89 -17.82 -10.46
CA CYS A 120 -3.92 -16.79 -10.16
C CYS A 120 -4.56 -15.50 -10.67
N ARG A 121 -5.42 -14.89 -9.84
CA ARG A 121 -6.03 -13.60 -10.14
C ARG A 121 -4.89 -12.59 -10.23
N ARG A 122 -4.48 -12.28 -11.45
CA ARG A 122 -3.41 -11.33 -11.74
C ARG A 122 -3.98 -9.93 -11.57
N TYR A 123 -3.83 -9.38 -10.37
CA TYR A 123 -4.14 -7.98 -10.11
C TYR A 123 -3.04 -7.13 -10.78
N ARG A 124 -3.42 -6.25 -11.69
CA ARG A 124 -2.52 -5.22 -12.22
C ARG A 124 -2.53 -4.07 -11.23
N VAL A 125 -1.49 -3.98 -10.41
CA VAL A 125 -1.23 -2.80 -9.57
C VAL A 125 -0.50 -1.81 -10.46
N MET A 126 -1.15 -0.70 -10.80
CA MET A 126 -0.51 0.43 -11.47
C MET A 126 0.18 1.26 -10.38
N ALA A 127 1.50 1.13 -10.27
CA ALA A 127 2.33 2.07 -9.52
C ALA A 127 2.71 3.21 -10.48
N VAL A 128 2.42 4.45 -10.09
CA VAL A 128 2.80 5.68 -10.82
C VAL A 128 4.12 6.20 -10.27
#